data_AF-A0A6N2TG86-F1
#
_entry.id   AF-A0A6N2TG86-F1
#
_cell.length_a   1.000
_cell.length_b   1.000
_cell.length_c   1.000
_cell.angle_alpha   90.00
_cell.angle_beta   90.00
_cell.angle_gamma   90.00
#
_symmetry.space_group_name_H-M   'P 1'
#
loop_
_entity.id
_entity.type
_entity.pdbx_description
1 polymer ?
#
loop_
_entity_poly.entity_id
_entity_poly.type
_entity_poly.pdbx_seq_one_letter_code
_entity_poly.pdbx_strand_id
1 'polypeptide(L)'
;MRKLQSYMIALFCTGVFAAGLGTGITFSEFSSFAYMGDADAGPVDMKTEILDYDMGQSHHSDETSDPESPEDTCLDIIRTDRLPESEEDIVADDSVPRGIIRFQVTYNAAAVRPYVEYSEGSYVGIGSYDISDDFERFMRNKDLFLKDLKARQLHSYKSAGITQIKVLVHPEDRDMLRLP
;
A
#
# COMPACT_ATOMS: atom_id res chain seq x y z
N MET A 1 -33.28 -40.76 47.44
CA MET A 1 -32.52 -39.51 47.22
C MET A 1 -31.07 -39.73 46.75
N ARG A 2 -30.26 -40.61 47.37
CA ARG A 2 -28.84 -40.86 46.96
C ARG A 2 -28.63 -41.28 45.49
N LYS A 3 -29.47 -42.15 44.93
CA LYS A 3 -29.34 -42.60 43.51
C LYS A 3 -29.61 -41.46 42.51
N LEU A 4 -30.62 -40.64 42.78
CA LEU A 4 -30.98 -39.48 41.93
C LEU A 4 -29.87 -38.42 41.95
N GLN A 5 -29.30 -38.14 43.12
CA GLN A 5 -28.15 -37.24 43.28
C GLN A 5 -26.91 -37.74 42.52
N SER A 6 -26.67 -39.05 42.54
CA SER A 6 -25.54 -39.65 41.81
C SER A 6 -25.70 -39.50 40.28
N TYR A 7 -26.91 -39.70 39.76
CA TYR A 7 -27.20 -39.49 38.33
C TYR A 7 -27.06 -38.02 37.92
N MET A 8 -27.50 -37.08 38.76
CA MET A 8 -27.34 -35.64 38.51
C MET A 8 -25.88 -35.20 38.46
N ILE A 9 -25.04 -35.68 39.39
CA ILE A 9 -23.60 -35.39 39.40
C ILE A 9 -22.93 -35.95 38.14
N ALA A 10 -23.26 -37.18 37.74
CA ALA A 10 -22.71 -37.78 36.53
C ALA A 10 -23.09 -36.97 35.27
N LEU A 11 -24.34 -36.50 35.17
CA LEU A 11 -24.79 -35.66 34.06
C LEU A 11 -24.02 -34.33 34.01
N PHE A 12 -23.84 -33.68 35.17
CA PHE A 12 -23.08 -32.43 35.28
C PHE A 12 -21.61 -32.62 34.88
N CYS A 13 -20.93 -33.63 35.43
CA CYS A 13 -19.53 -33.90 35.10
C CYS A 13 -19.33 -34.23 33.62
N THR A 14 -20.27 -34.96 33.00
CA THR A 14 -20.22 -35.26 31.56
C THR A 14 -20.34 -33.98 30.73
N GLY A 15 -21.24 -33.08 31.11
CA GLY A 15 -21.40 -31.77 30.45
C GLY A 15 -20.15 -30.89 30.58
N VAL A 16 -19.57 -30.79 31.78
CA VAL A 16 -18.32 -30.04 32.01
C VAL A 16 -17.16 -30.63 31.22
N PHE A 17 -17.06 -31.96 31.15
CA PHE A 17 -16.01 -32.62 30.39
C PHE A 17 -16.15 -32.41 28.88
N ALA A 18 -17.37 -32.53 28.34
CA ALA A 18 -17.63 -32.25 26.93
C ALA A 18 -17.33 -30.79 26.55
N ALA A 19 -17.71 -29.83 27.41
CA ALA A 19 -17.37 -28.43 27.23
C ALA A 19 -15.85 -28.19 27.29
N GLY A 20 -15.16 -28.83 28.24
CA GLY A 20 -13.71 -28.76 28.39
C GLY A 20 -12.96 -29.30 27.18
N LEU A 21 -13.36 -30.46 26.65
CA LEU A 21 -12.80 -31.02 25.42
C LEU A 21 -13.05 -30.11 24.21
N GLY A 22 -14.28 -29.61 24.06
CA GLY A 22 -14.60 -28.68 22.98
C GLY A 22 -13.74 -27.43 23.01
N THR A 23 -13.59 -26.83 24.20
CA THR A 23 -12.76 -25.63 24.41
C THR A 23 -11.27 -25.91 24.18
N GLY A 24 -10.77 -27.07 24.63
CA GLY A 24 -9.38 -27.47 24.42
C GLY A 24 -9.04 -27.67 22.94
N ILE A 25 -9.94 -28.33 22.19
CA ILE A 25 -9.76 -28.55 20.75
C ILE A 25 -9.78 -27.22 20.00
N THR A 26 -10.77 -26.35 20.25
CA THR A 26 -10.85 -25.04 19.56
C THR A 26 -9.63 -24.16 19.87
N PHE A 27 -9.17 -24.15 21.13
CA PHE A 27 -7.94 -23.44 21.50
C PHE A 27 -6.71 -24.01 20.80
N SER A 28 -6.58 -25.33 20.67
CA SER A 28 -5.46 -25.97 19.95
C SER A 28 -5.50 -25.68 18.45
N GLU A 29 -6.69 -25.67 17.84
CA GLU A 29 -6.85 -25.35 16.42
C GLU A 29 -6.49 -23.90 16.14
N PHE A 30 -6.97 -22.96 16.95
CA PHE A 30 -6.69 -21.55 16.78
C PHE A 30 -5.22 -21.21 17.07
N SER A 31 -4.63 -21.79 18.12
CA SER A 31 -3.21 -21.54 18.46
C SER A 31 -2.23 -22.16 17.48
N SER A 32 -2.66 -23.12 16.65
CA SER A 32 -1.83 -23.74 15.61
C SER A 32 -1.67 -22.89 14.34
N PHE A 33 -2.37 -21.75 14.23
CA PHE A 33 -2.20 -20.84 13.10
C PHE A 33 -0.86 -20.10 13.19
N ALA A 34 -0.20 -19.95 12.05
CA ALA A 34 1.03 -19.20 11.93
C ALA A 34 0.89 -18.05 10.93
N TYR A 35 1.41 -16.89 11.30
CA TYR A 35 1.52 -15.75 10.39
C TYR A 35 2.78 -15.89 9.53
N MET A 36 2.61 -15.89 8.22
CA MET A 36 3.66 -16.18 7.24
C MET A 36 4.20 -14.93 6.52
N GLY A 37 3.72 -13.73 6.88
CA GLY A 37 4.13 -12.48 6.24
C GLY A 37 3.28 -12.14 5.02
N ASP A 38 3.90 -11.50 4.02
CA ASP A 38 3.22 -11.06 2.81
C ASP A 38 3.07 -12.20 1.79
N ALA A 39 1.93 -12.24 1.11
CA ALA A 39 1.71 -13.09 -0.05
C ALA A 39 1.25 -12.24 -1.23
N ASP A 40 1.88 -12.49 -2.39
CA ASP A 40 1.46 -11.88 -3.65
C ASP A 40 0.07 -12.39 -4.02
N ALA A 41 -0.87 -11.46 -4.15
CA ALA A 41 -2.26 -11.73 -4.39
C ALA A 41 -2.77 -10.95 -5.59
N GLY A 42 -3.58 -11.61 -6.41
CA GLY A 42 -4.26 -11.02 -7.54
C GLY A 42 -3.47 -11.05 -8.86
N PRO A 43 -4.10 -10.58 -9.94
CA PRO A 43 -3.45 -10.48 -11.25
C PRO A 43 -2.34 -9.42 -11.24
N VAL A 44 -1.32 -9.67 -12.06
CA VAL A 44 -0.21 -8.74 -12.30
C VAL A 44 -0.21 -8.35 -13.77
N ASP A 45 -0.43 -7.06 -14.04
CA ASP A 45 -0.36 -6.43 -15.35
C ASP A 45 0.58 -5.22 -15.23
N MET A 46 1.89 -5.46 -15.32
CA MET A 46 2.87 -4.39 -15.16
C MET A 46 2.89 -3.47 -16.39
N LYS A 47 2.73 -2.18 -16.14
CA LYS A 47 2.82 -1.11 -17.13
C LYS A 47 3.75 -0.01 -16.66
N THR A 48 4.37 0.65 -17.63
CA THR A 48 5.13 1.87 -17.40
C THR A 48 4.40 3.03 -18.07
N GLU A 49 4.11 4.07 -17.31
CA GLU A 49 3.40 5.26 -17.77
C GLU A 49 4.25 6.50 -17.48
N ILE A 50 4.10 7.51 -18.34
CA ILE A 50 4.77 8.79 -18.22
C ILE A 50 3.73 9.81 -17.74
N LEU A 51 4.03 10.45 -16.61
CA LEU A 51 3.23 11.50 -16.02
C LEU A 51 4.09 12.76 -15.94
N ASP A 52 3.70 13.80 -16.67
CA ASP A 52 4.42 15.07 -16.69
C ASP A 52 3.74 16.07 -15.74
N TYR A 53 4.55 16.75 -14.94
CA TYR A 53 4.14 17.86 -14.10
C TYR A 53 4.84 19.14 -14.57
N ASP A 54 4.07 20.19 -14.79
CA ASP A 54 4.56 21.50 -15.18
C ASP A 54 4.70 22.39 -13.93
N MET A 55 5.94 22.73 -13.57
CA MET A 55 6.26 23.61 -12.45
C MET A 55 5.63 25.00 -12.61
N GLY A 56 5.31 25.43 -13.83
CA GLY A 56 4.58 26.67 -14.08
C GLY A 56 3.16 26.69 -13.51
N GLN A 57 2.55 25.53 -13.25
CA GLN A 57 1.19 25.46 -12.69
C GLN A 57 1.11 25.87 -11.22
N SER A 58 2.21 25.85 -10.45
CA SER A 58 2.22 26.34 -9.06
C SER A 58 2.14 27.87 -8.96
N HIS A 59 2.22 28.60 -10.07
CA HIS A 59 2.19 30.07 -10.10
C HIS A 59 0.81 30.67 -10.45
N HIS A 60 -0.24 29.85 -10.54
CA HIS A 60 -1.59 30.31 -10.92
C HIS A 60 -2.62 30.19 -9.78
N SER A 61 -2.39 30.89 -8.66
CA SER A 61 -3.49 31.42 -7.84
C SER A 61 -3.10 32.69 -7.09
N ASP A 62 -3.82 33.76 -7.46
CA ASP A 62 -4.03 35.05 -6.80
C ASP A 62 -2.85 35.98 -6.50
N GLU A 63 -2.82 37.07 -7.28
CA GLU A 63 -2.32 38.38 -6.90
C GLU A 63 -2.93 38.82 -5.55
N THR A 64 -2.34 38.45 -4.41
CA THR A 64 -2.37 39.20 -3.14
C THR A 64 -1.62 38.44 -2.05
N SER A 65 -0.30 38.34 -2.17
CA SER A 65 0.57 38.08 -1.02
C SER A 65 1.93 38.70 -1.35
N ASP A 66 2.50 39.40 -0.37
CA ASP A 66 3.79 40.08 -0.47
C ASP A 66 4.88 39.15 -1.02
N PRO A 67 5.87 39.67 -1.78
CA PRO A 67 6.89 38.87 -2.42
C PRO A 67 7.88 38.35 -1.37
N GLU A 68 7.61 37.20 -0.77
CA GLU A 68 8.66 36.42 -0.13
C GLU A 68 9.54 35.82 -1.24
N SER A 69 10.71 36.43 -1.40
CA SER A 69 11.96 35.90 -1.99
C SER A 69 11.85 34.95 -3.19
N PRO A 70 12.36 35.32 -4.38
CA PRO A 70 12.39 34.45 -5.57
C PRO A 70 13.47 33.35 -5.51
N GLU A 71 13.92 32.95 -4.32
CA GLU A 71 15.05 32.05 -4.11
C GLU A 71 14.63 30.97 -3.08
N ASP A 72 14.76 29.69 -3.46
CA ASP A 72 14.58 28.48 -2.64
C ASP A 72 13.19 27.83 -2.50
N THR A 73 12.35 27.81 -3.54
CA THR A 73 11.23 26.83 -3.58
C THR A 73 11.74 25.47 -4.04
N CYS A 74 12.54 24.81 -3.20
CA CYS A 74 12.88 23.42 -3.43
C CYS A 74 11.62 22.57 -3.30
N LEU A 75 11.34 21.76 -4.32
CA LEU A 75 10.17 20.90 -4.36
C LEU A 75 10.54 19.53 -3.79
N ASP A 76 9.92 19.15 -2.68
CA ASP A 76 10.13 17.82 -2.11
C ASP A 76 9.46 16.78 -3.01
N ILE A 77 10.20 15.74 -3.38
CA ILE A 77 9.62 14.59 -4.08
C ILE A 77 9.15 13.58 -3.04
N ILE A 78 7.84 13.59 -2.75
CA ILE A 78 7.25 12.63 -1.81
C ILE A 78 6.76 11.40 -2.59
N ARG A 79 7.26 10.23 -2.22
CA ARG A 79 6.79 8.94 -2.71
C ARG A 79 5.86 8.33 -1.69
N THR A 80 4.57 8.23 -2.02
CA THR A 80 3.56 7.67 -1.11
C THR A 80 3.67 6.14 -1.00
N ASP A 81 4.39 5.49 -1.93
CA ASP A 81 4.71 4.08 -1.86
C ASP A 81 5.95 3.82 -0.99
N ARG A 82 5.95 2.71 -0.24
CA ARG A 82 7.06 2.28 0.65
C ARG A 82 8.32 1.85 -0.12
N LEU A 83 8.56 2.40 -1.30
CA LEU A 83 9.78 2.17 -2.05
C LEU A 83 10.93 2.90 -1.35
N PRO A 84 12.12 2.29 -1.27
CA PRO A 84 13.28 2.98 -0.73
C PRO A 84 13.54 4.24 -1.58
N GLU A 85 13.58 5.39 -0.91
CA GLU A 85 13.98 6.65 -1.53
C GLU A 85 15.46 6.56 -1.88
N SER A 86 15.80 6.78 -3.16
CA SER A 86 17.18 6.85 -3.60
C SER A 86 17.36 8.04 -4.54
N GLU A 87 18.42 8.82 -4.33
CA GLU A 87 18.81 9.92 -5.23
C GLU A 87 19.12 9.42 -6.65
N GLU A 88 19.49 8.15 -6.81
CA GLU A 88 19.77 7.49 -8.09
C GLU A 88 18.55 7.43 -9.02
N ASP A 89 17.34 7.57 -8.48
CA ASP A 89 16.12 7.57 -9.27
C ASP A 89 15.77 8.95 -9.87
N ILE A 90 16.47 10.02 -9.48
CA ILE A 90 16.33 11.34 -10.12
C ILE A 90 17.44 11.52 -11.16
N VAL A 91 17.06 11.42 -12.42
CA VAL A 91 17.96 11.43 -13.56
C VAL A 91 17.85 12.76 -14.29
N ALA A 92 18.98 13.44 -14.45
CA ALA A 92 19.07 14.60 -15.33
C ALA A 92 19.00 14.11 -16.79
N ASP A 93 18.02 14.61 -17.55
CA ASP A 93 17.74 14.22 -18.92
C ASP A 93 17.46 15.48 -19.76
N ASP A 94 18.30 15.74 -20.76
CA ASP A 94 18.22 16.93 -21.62
C ASP A 94 17.06 16.88 -22.63
N SER A 95 16.38 15.73 -22.76
CA SER A 95 15.16 15.58 -23.55
C SER A 95 13.91 16.08 -22.84
N VAL A 96 13.97 16.29 -21.52
CA VAL A 96 12.86 16.85 -20.74
C VAL A 96 12.89 18.37 -20.89
N PRO A 97 11.79 19.02 -21.31
CA PRO A 97 11.73 20.48 -21.38
C PRO A 97 11.96 21.11 -20.01
N ARG A 98 12.54 22.31 -19.99
CA ARG A 98 12.70 23.10 -18.77
C ARG A 98 11.36 23.36 -18.09
N GLY A 99 11.37 23.33 -16.75
CA GLY A 99 10.18 23.52 -15.92
C GLY A 99 9.24 22.31 -15.91
N ILE A 100 9.61 21.18 -16.52
CA ILE A 100 8.83 19.94 -16.48
C ILE A 100 9.53 18.91 -15.61
N ILE A 101 8.78 18.30 -14.70
CA ILE A 101 9.17 17.09 -13.99
C ILE A 101 8.44 15.92 -14.63
N ARG A 102 9.20 14.95 -15.15
CA ARG A 102 8.66 13.76 -15.79
C ARG A 102 8.78 12.57 -14.86
N PHE A 103 7.66 12.00 -14.45
CA PHE A 103 7.62 10.76 -13.69
C PHE A 103 7.40 9.58 -14.63
N GLN A 104 8.36 8.67 -14.66
CA GLN A 104 8.21 7.36 -15.29
C GLN A 104 7.87 6.34 -14.21
N VAL A 105 6.60 5.94 -14.17
CA VAL A 105 6.04 5.10 -13.10
C VAL A 105 5.77 3.70 -13.64
N THR A 106 6.36 2.68 -13.01
CA THR A 106 6.08 1.27 -13.30
C THR A 106 5.17 0.68 -12.23
N TYR A 107 3.96 0.29 -12.61
CA TYR A 107 2.89 -0.13 -11.70
C TYR A 107 2.09 -1.31 -12.24
N ASN A 108 1.35 -1.98 -11.37
CA ASN A 108 0.39 -3.00 -11.75
C ASN A 108 -0.96 -2.36 -12.09
N ALA A 109 -1.26 -2.29 -13.39
CA ALA A 109 -2.50 -1.73 -13.92
C ALA A 109 -3.76 -2.56 -13.61
N ALA A 110 -3.60 -3.76 -13.05
CA ALA A 110 -4.71 -4.54 -12.52
C ALA A 110 -5.04 -4.21 -11.06
N ALA A 111 -4.18 -3.45 -10.36
CA ALA A 111 -4.34 -3.12 -8.94
C ALA A 111 -4.55 -1.62 -8.70
N VAL A 112 -3.73 -0.76 -9.32
CA VAL A 112 -3.69 0.67 -9.01
C VAL A 112 -3.65 1.54 -10.27
N ARG A 113 -4.10 2.79 -10.15
CA ARG A 113 -3.93 3.84 -11.15
C ARG A 113 -3.10 4.99 -10.55
N PRO A 114 -1.89 5.26 -11.04
CA PRO A 114 -1.06 6.34 -10.52
C PRO A 114 -1.59 7.72 -10.95
N TYR A 115 -1.28 8.74 -10.17
CA TYR A 115 -1.54 10.14 -10.49
C TYR A 115 -0.46 11.03 -9.86
N VAL A 116 -0.28 12.23 -10.43
CA VAL A 116 0.58 13.24 -9.82
C VAL A 116 -0.17 13.91 -8.68
N GLU A 117 0.40 13.83 -7.48
CA GLU A 117 -0.06 14.54 -6.30
C GLU A 117 0.83 15.76 -6.10
N TYR A 118 0.24 16.91 -5.79
CA TYR A 118 1.02 18.12 -5.52
C TYR A 118 0.38 18.92 -4.40
N SER A 119 1.24 19.62 -3.65
CA SER A 119 0.85 20.66 -2.70
C SER A 119 1.64 21.91 -3.03
N GLU A 120 0.93 23.02 -3.23
CA GLU A 120 1.55 24.32 -3.53
C GLU A 120 2.65 24.66 -2.53
N GLY A 121 3.84 24.96 -3.06
CA GLY A 121 5.01 25.37 -2.28
C GLY A 121 5.59 24.30 -1.33
N SER A 122 5.17 23.04 -1.42
CA SER A 122 5.64 21.99 -0.51
C SER A 122 6.21 20.79 -1.27
N TYR A 123 5.39 20.04 -2.00
CA TYR A 123 5.84 18.79 -2.60
C TYR A 123 5.12 18.46 -3.91
N VAL A 124 5.79 17.63 -4.71
CA VAL A 124 5.19 16.90 -5.82
C VAL A 124 5.49 15.42 -5.63
N GLY A 125 4.57 14.56 -5.97
CA GLY A 125 4.70 13.13 -5.72
C GLY A 125 3.87 12.30 -6.65
N ILE A 126 3.98 11.00 -6.48
CA ILE A 126 3.10 10.04 -7.14
C ILE A 126 2.22 9.39 -6.07
N GLY A 127 0.93 9.65 -6.20
CA GLY A 127 -0.12 8.92 -5.51
C GLY A 127 -0.66 7.79 -6.37
N SER A 128 -1.52 6.95 -5.80
CA SER A 128 -2.22 5.90 -6.54
C SER A 128 -3.63 5.65 -6.02
N TYR A 129 -4.58 5.49 -6.93
CA TYR A 129 -5.92 5.01 -6.60
C TYR A 129 -6.03 3.50 -6.78
N ASP A 130 -6.66 2.82 -5.82
CA ASP A 130 -7.04 1.42 -5.99
C ASP A 130 -8.12 1.28 -7.07
N ILE A 131 -7.94 0.33 -7.99
CA ILE A 131 -8.88 0.11 -9.12
C ILE A 131 -10.10 -0.71 -8.67
N SER A 132 -9.95 -1.53 -7.63
CA SER A 132 -11.00 -2.43 -7.14
C SER A 132 -11.36 -2.12 -5.69
N ASP A 133 -12.64 -2.26 -5.36
CA ASP A 133 -13.11 -2.25 -3.97
C ASP A 133 -12.50 -3.41 -3.16
N ASP A 134 -12.33 -3.19 -1.85
CA ASP A 134 -11.75 -4.16 -0.92
C ASP A 134 -12.46 -5.53 -0.97
N PHE A 135 -13.79 -5.53 -1.12
CA PHE A 135 -14.56 -6.77 -1.18
C PHE A 135 -14.35 -7.51 -2.50
N GLU A 136 -14.26 -6.79 -3.61
CA GLU A 136 -13.95 -7.41 -4.91
C GLU A 136 -12.55 -8.04 -4.89
N ARG A 137 -11.56 -7.31 -4.34
CA ARG A 137 -10.19 -7.80 -4.16
C ARG A 137 -10.16 -9.07 -3.30
N PHE A 138 -10.94 -9.10 -2.22
CA PHE A 138 -11.09 -10.31 -1.40
C PHE A 138 -11.70 -11.46 -2.19
N MET A 139 -12.81 -11.24 -2.90
CA MET A 139 -13.51 -12.29 -3.64
C MET A 139 -12.64 -12.89 -4.75
N ARG A 140 -11.82 -12.08 -5.43
CA ARG A 140 -10.84 -12.54 -6.42
C ARG A 140 -9.75 -13.44 -5.82
N ASN A 141 -9.33 -13.17 -4.58
CA ASN A 141 -8.26 -13.88 -3.88
C ASN A 141 -8.75 -14.92 -2.87
N LYS A 142 -10.07 -15.10 -2.76
CA LYS A 142 -10.70 -15.97 -1.76
C LYS A 142 -10.16 -17.39 -1.77
N ASP A 143 -9.86 -17.94 -2.95
CA ASP A 143 -9.41 -19.33 -3.04
C ASP A 143 -7.99 -19.51 -2.50
N LEU A 144 -7.13 -18.50 -2.65
CA LEU A 144 -5.82 -18.46 -1.99
C LEU A 144 -6.00 -18.36 -0.47
N PHE A 145 -6.85 -17.45 0.00
CA PHE A 145 -7.18 -17.35 1.43
C PHE A 145 -7.70 -18.68 2.02
N LEU A 146 -8.62 -19.35 1.34
CA LEU A 146 -9.17 -20.62 1.79
C LEU A 146 -8.15 -21.76 1.77
N LYS A 147 -7.20 -21.73 0.82
CA LYS A 147 -6.09 -22.68 0.77
C LYS A 147 -5.17 -22.50 1.97
N ASP A 148 -4.79 -21.27 2.28
CA ASP A 148 -3.86 -20.96 3.37
C ASP A 148 -4.54 -21.17 4.73
N LEU A 149 -5.83 -20.83 4.84
CA LEU A 149 -6.66 -21.13 6.02
C LEU A 149 -6.68 -22.65 6.31
N LYS A 150 -6.82 -23.50 5.29
CA LYS A 150 -6.73 -24.97 5.45
C LYS A 150 -5.34 -25.43 5.87
N ALA A 151 -4.30 -24.72 5.43
CA ALA A 151 -2.92 -24.98 5.81
C ALA A 151 -2.55 -24.42 7.19
N ARG A 152 -3.49 -23.75 7.89
CA ARG A 152 -3.25 -23.02 9.15
C ARG A 152 -2.23 -21.89 8.99
N GLN A 153 -2.18 -21.29 7.81
CA GLN A 153 -1.27 -20.21 7.46
C GLN A 153 -2.09 -18.95 7.19
N LEU A 154 -1.66 -17.83 7.77
CA LEU A 154 -2.25 -16.52 7.53
C LEU A 154 -1.20 -15.62 6.91
N HIS A 155 -1.58 -14.94 5.83
CA HIS A 155 -0.74 -13.99 5.13
C HIS A 155 -1.41 -12.62 5.10
N SER A 156 -0.61 -11.57 4.92
CA SER A 156 -1.07 -10.31 4.38
C SER A 156 -1.13 -10.42 2.85
N TYR A 157 -2.34 -10.51 2.31
CA TYR A 157 -2.56 -10.61 0.87
C TYR A 157 -2.45 -9.22 0.24
N LYS A 158 -1.33 -8.98 -0.44
CA LYS A 158 -1.05 -7.70 -1.09
C LYS A 158 -0.96 -7.91 -2.59
N SER A 159 -1.55 -7.00 -3.34
CA SER A 159 -1.28 -6.89 -4.78
C SER A 159 -0.10 -5.95 -4.96
N ALA A 160 0.81 -6.28 -5.88
CA ALA A 160 1.84 -5.33 -6.30
C ALA A 160 1.13 -4.06 -6.78
N GLY A 161 1.47 -2.90 -6.22
CA GLY A 161 0.95 -1.59 -6.60
C GLY A 161 1.92 -0.90 -7.56
N ILE A 162 2.52 0.20 -7.10
CA ILE A 162 3.68 0.81 -7.77
C ILE A 162 4.95 0.04 -7.34
N THR A 163 5.85 -0.17 -8.30
CA THR A 163 7.09 -0.95 -8.12
C THR A 163 8.35 -0.14 -8.41
N GLN A 164 8.23 0.91 -9.22
CA GLN A 164 9.34 1.81 -9.52
C GLN A 164 8.81 3.17 -9.92
N ILE A 165 9.49 4.22 -9.47
CA ILE A 165 9.30 5.60 -9.90
C ILE A 165 10.67 6.13 -10.30
N LYS A 166 10.82 6.57 -11.55
CA LYS A 166 11.97 7.36 -12.00
C LYS A 166 11.52 8.78 -12.25
N VAL A 167 12.31 9.74 -11.77
CA VAL A 167 12.04 11.16 -11.97
C VAL A 167 13.07 11.67 -12.97
N LEU A 168 12.60 12.19 -14.09
CA LEU A 168 13.44 12.79 -15.12
C LEU A 168 13.20 14.29 -15.11
N VAL A 169 14.28 15.06 -15.10
CA VAL A 169 14.23 16.52 -15.05
C VAL A 169 15.33 17.10 -15.93
N HIS A 170 15.09 18.28 -16.50
CA HIS A 170 16.13 19.00 -17.22
C HIS A 170 17.34 19.26 -16.30
N PRO A 171 18.61 19.13 -16.78
CA PRO A 171 19.79 19.27 -15.94
C PRO A 171 19.88 20.58 -15.14
N GLU A 172 19.38 21.68 -15.68
CA GLU A 172 19.37 22.99 -15.00
C GLU A 172 18.32 23.12 -13.89
N ASP A 173 17.29 22.27 -13.90
CA ASP A 173 16.22 22.30 -12.89
C ASP A 173 16.44 21.23 -11.80
N ARG A 174 17.50 20.41 -11.92
CA ARG A 174 17.81 19.30 -11.01
C ARG A 174 18.05 19.77 -9.57
N ASP A 175 18.71 20.91 -9.40
CA ASP A 175 19.06 21.49 -8.11
C ASP A 175 17.85 22.11 -7.40
N MET A 176 16.73 22.28 -8.12
CA MET A 176 15.45 22.73 -7.55
C MET A 176 14.66 21.57 -6.88
N LEU A 177 15.11 20.32 -7.05
CA LEU A 177 14.44 19.14 -6.51
C LEU A 177 15.21 18.60 -5.31
N ARG A 178 14.50 18.41 -4.19
CA ARG A 178 15.06 17.76 -2.99
C ARG A 178 14.32 16.45 -2.72
N LEU A 179 15.07 15.44 -2.28
CA LEU A 179 14.49 14.29 -1.60
C LEU A 179 14.56 14.59 -0.09
N PRO A 180 13.49 14.31 0.67
CA PRO A 180 13.48 14.48 2.12
C PRO A 180 14.49 13.58 2.86
#